data_AF-A0A7S0SAC4-F1
#
_entry.id   AF-A0A7S0SAC4-F1
#
_cell.length_a   1.000
_cell.length_b   1.000
_cell.length_c   1.000
_cell.angle_alpha   90.00
_cell.angle_beta   90.00
_cell.angle_gamma   90.00
#
_symmetry.space_group_name_H-M   'P 1'
#
loop_
_entity.id
_entity.type
_entity.pdbx_description
1 polymer ?
#
loop_
_entity_poly.entity_id
_entity_poly.type
_entity_poly.pdbx_seq_one_letter_code
_entity_poly.pdbx_strand_id
1 'polypeptide(L)'
;RGGGGGGPQEKQRAFKSILNKLTPENFEKLMELVLEEGINEAVTLIGLIAQIFDKALTEPTFAELYAMMCAALNDRFLADQVEFLDPNSLATGEAEPKKTTFKRVLLNKCQEEFEKGDGAIKAAEKEVIEEELDVDERCKVAQRAERMLVARRRMLGNIKFIGELYRKSMLTERIMHTCIMKLLGEHQIPDEEDVEALCKLLTTTGGQLDHMRAKEHMDAYFRRIDQLSKNMGISSRHRFMCQDIKEMRSKNWRVRRKEDGPKKIEDVHKDAAREAQNQAQGPPRGGGLVLMLNDQMYHHHNNC
;
A
#
# COMPACT_ATOMS: atom_id res chain seq x y z
N ARG A 1 11.47 -30.55 30.97
CA ARG A 1 11.76 -30.87 29.55
C ARG A 1 12.77 -29.83 29.06
N GLY A 2 14.00 -30.26 28.75
CA GLY A 2 15.10 -29.37 28.33
C GLY A 2 14.70 -28.56 27.08
N GLY A 3 15.07 -27.30 26.95
CA GLY A 3 16.45 -26.83 27.07
C GLY A 3 17.16 -27.02 25.72
N GLY A 4 16.51 -26.64 24.63
CA GLY A 4 16.99 -26.81 23.26
C GLY A 4 16.45 -25.70 22.39
N GLY A 5 17.05 -24.53 22.50
CA GLY A 5 16.84 -23.42 21.59
C GLY A 5 18.14 -22.65 21.57
N GLY A 6 18.75 -22.52 20.40
CA GLY A 6 20.06 -21.90 20.24
C GLY A 6 20.16 -20.50 20.85
N GLY A 7 21.38 -20.00 21.02
CA GLY A 7 21.60 -18.63 21.50
C GLY A 7 20.91 -17.59 20.61
N PRO A 8 20.73 -16.33 21.05
CA PRO A 8 19.99 -15.31 20.29
C PRO A 8 20.43 -15.18 18.82
N GLN A 9 21.73 -15.33 18.53
CA GLN A 9 22.25 -15.29 17.15
C GLN A 9 21.84 -16.50 16.30
N GLU A 10 21.75 -17.70 16.88
CA GLU A 10 21.32 -18.91 16.17
C GLU A 10 19.84 -18.79 15.79
N LYS A 11 19.02 -18.29 16.71
CA LYS A 11 17.60 -17.98 16.44
C LYS A 11 17.44 -16.96 15.33
N GLN A 12 18.25 -15.89 15.32
CA GLN A 12 18.22 -14.91 14.21
C GLN A 12 18.55 -15.57 12.86
N ARG A 13 19.50 -16.50 12.81
CA ARG A 13 19.83 -17.23 11.57
C ARG A 13 18.69 -18.17 11.15
N ALA A 14 18.03 -18.82 12.10
CA ALA A 14 16.87 -19.65 11.84
C ALA A 14 15.72 -18.83 11.24
N PHE A 15 15.35 -17.70 11.86
CA PHE A 15 14.34 -16.78 11.33
C PHE A 15 14.68 -16.32 9.91
N LYS A 16 15.95 -15.99 9.63
CA LYS A 16 16.39 -15.59 8.29
C LYS A 16 16.14 -16.68 7.26
N SER A 17 16.45 -17.93 7.61
CA SER A 17 16.22 -19.10 6.75
C SER A 17 14.73 -19.32 6.49
N ILE A 18 13.90 -19.13 7.51
CA ILE A 18 12.44 -19.27 7.41
C ILE A 18 11.85 -18.16 6.51
N LEU A 19 12.19 -16.89 6.76
CA LEU A 19 11.68 -15.75 5.99
C LEU A 19 12.10 -15.81 4.52
N ASN A 20 13.28 -16.34 4.21
CA ASN A 20 13.72 -16.57 2.82
C ASN A 20 12.89 -17.59 2.05
N LYS A 21 12.17 -18.47 2.75
CA LYS A 21 11.33 -19.50 2.16
C LYS A 21 9.84 -19.15 2.21
N LEU A 22 9.48 -17.98 2.76
CA LEU A 22 8.11 -17.60 3.00
C LEU A 22 7.33 -17.41 1.70
N THR A 23 6.28 -18.20 1.52
CA THR A 23 5.31 -18.09 0.43
C THR A 23 3.89 -18.26 0.97
N PRO A 24 2.85 -17.85 0.22
CA PRO A 24 1.46 -18.06 0.64
C PRO A 24 1.14 -19.53 0.92
N GLU A 25 1.71 -20.47 0.15
CA GLU A 25 1.42 -21.90 0.24
C GLU A 25 2.02 -22.56 1.49
N ASN A 26 3.13 -22.04 2.00
CA ASN A 26 3.82 -22.60 3.16
C ASN A 26 3.70 -21.72 4.42
N PHE A 27 2.86 -20.69 4.37
CA PHE A 27 2.72 -19.70 5.43
C PHE A 27 2.45 -20.32 6.80
N GLU A 28 1.42 -21.16 6.92
CA GLU A 28 1.03 -21.78 8.20
C GLU A 28 2.17 -22.59 8.79
N LYS A 29 2.79 -23.44 7.97
CA LYS A 29 3.92 -24.28 8.38
C LYS A 29 5.13 -23.46 8.83
N LEU A 30 5.50 -22.42 8.07
CA LEU A 30 6.66 -21.59 8.42
C LEU A 30 6.38 -20.69 9.63
N MET A 31 5.14 -20.27 9.81
CA MET A 31 4.70 -19.54 10.99
C MET A 31 4.84 -20.40 12.26
N GLU A 32 4.44 -21.68 12.20
CA GLU A 32 4.65 -22.63 13.30
C GLU A 32 6.14 -22.79 13.63
N LEU A 33 7.00 -22.94 12.61
CA LEU A 33 8.45 -23.02 12.83
C LEU A 33 9.00 -21.78 13.55
N VAL A 34 8.55 -20.57 13.19
CA VAL A 34 8.97 -19.34 13.90
C VAL A 34 8.58 -19.37 15.38
N LEU A 35 7.39 -19.89 15.70
CA LEU A 35 6.94 -20.02 17.08
C LEU A 35 7.72 -21.11 17.84
N GLU A 36 8.01 -22.24 17.18
CA GLU A 36 8.76 -23.37 17.76
C GLU A 36 10.21 -23.01 18.10
N GLU A 37 10.86 -22.14 17.32
CA GLU A 37 12.20 -21.60 17.63
C GLU A 37 12.25 -20.85 18.98
N GLY A 38 11.09 -20.39 19.47
CA GLY A 38 10.91 -19.80 20.79
C GLY A 38 11.40 -18.36 20.89
N ILE A 39 10.45 -17.42 20.94
CA ILE A 39 10.72 -15.98 21.09
C ILE A 39 10.41 -15.59 22.53
N ASN A 40 11.43 -15.66 23.39
CA ASN A 40 11.27 -15.48 24.85
C ASN A 40 11.90 -14.18 25.35
N GLU A 41 12.74 -13.54 24.54
CA GLU A 41 13.50 -12.34 24.89
C GLU A 41 13.17 -11.21 23.92
N ALA A 42 13.11 -9.98 24.44
CA ALA A 42 12.88 -8.79 23.63
C ALA A 42 13.93 -8.62 22.52
N VAL A 43 15.19 -8.97 22.77
CA VAL A 43 16.27 -8.89 21.78
C VAL A 43 15.98 -9.83 20.60
N THR A 44 15.53 -11.05 20.86
CA THR A 44 15.14 -12.02 19.83
C THR A 44 13.96 -11.50 19.00
N LEU A 45 12.95 -10.95 19.68
CA LEU A 45 11.77 -10.34 19.05
C LEU A 45 12.14 -9.14 18.16
N ILE A 46 12.95 -8.22 18.67
CA ILE A 46 13.42 -7.03 17.93
C ILE A 46 14.15 -7.46 16.66
N GLY A 47 15.01 -8.47 16.76
CA GLY A 47 15.71 -9.01 15.60
C GLY A 47 14.78 -9.67 14.59
N LEU A 48 13.78 -10.44 15.01
CA LEU A 48 12.77 -11.02 14.11
C LEU A 48 12.00 -9.92 13.37
N ILE A 49 11.51 -8.91 14.09
CA ILE A 49 10.78 -7.79 13.48
C ILE A 49 11.70 -7.05 12.49
N ALA A 50 12.96 -6.79 12.84
CA ALA A 50 13.91 -6.16 11.93
C ALA A 50 14.09 -6.95 10.62
N GLN A 51 14.18 -8.29 10.70
CA GLN A 51 14.28 -9.14 9.53
C GLN A 51 13.00 -9.14 8.67
N ILE A 52 11.82 -9.14 9.30
CA ILE A 52 10.54 -9.00 8.59
C ILE A 52 10.49 -7.67 7.84
N PHE A 53 10.92 -6.58 8.47
CA PHE A 53 11.02 -5.27 7.82
C PHE A 53 11.97 -5.30 6.63
N ASP A 54 13.22 -5.73 6.82
CA ASP A 54 14.19 -5.78 5.72
C ASP A 54 13.64 -6.54 4.51
N LYS A 55 12.94 -7.66 4.75
CA LYS A 55 12.26 -8.42 3.70
C LYS A 55 11.09 -7.69 3.06
N ALA A 56 10.14 -7.19 3.85
CA ALA A 56 8.96 -6.51 3.35
C ALA A 56 9.29 -5.25 2.54
N LEU A 57 10.37 -4.55 2.90
CA LEU A 57 10.84 -3.36 2.22
C LEU A 57 11.53 -3.68 0.89
N THR A 58 12.22 -4.82 0.77
CA THR A 58 12.85 -5.27 -0.48
C THR A 58 11.89 -6.03 -1.40
N GLU A 59 10.87 -6.66 -0.84
CA GLU A 59 9.92 -7.53 -1.53
C GLU A 59 8.48 -7.02 -1.36
N PRO A 60 8.14 -5.83 -1.92
CA PRO A 60 6.85 -5.17 -1.69
C PRO A 60 5.66 -5.98 -2.20
N THR A 61 5.84 -6.95 -3.08
CA THR A 61 4.80 -7.89 -3.53
C THR A 61 4.29 -8.77 -2.40
N PHE A 62 5.13 -9.13 -1.44
CA PHE A 62 4.80 -9.97 -0.29
C PHE A 62 4.48 -9.17 0.98
N ALA A 63 4.36 -7.84 0.88
CA ALA A 63 4.07 -6.97 2.02
C ALA A 63 2.82 -7.42 2.81
N GLU A 64 1.75 -7.85 2.13
CA GLU A 64 0.54 -8.37 2.79
C GLU A 64 0.83 -9.66 3.57
N LEU A 65 1.65 -10.57 3.02
CA LEU A 65 2.05 -11.82 3.66
C LEU A 65 2.85 -11.56 4.94
N TYR A 66 3.81 -10.64 4.89
CA TYR A 66 4.56 -10.21 6.06
C TYR A 66 3.67 -9.53 7.10
N ALA A 67 2.67 -8.74 6.68
CA ALA A 67 1.74 -8.10 7.60
C ALA A 67 0.80 -9.12 8.27
N MET A 68 0.38 -10.15 7.55
CA MET A 68 -0.35 -11.29 8.11
C MET A 68 0.49 -12.03 9.15
N MET A 69 1.78 -12.22 8.91
CA MET A 69 2.69 -12.83 9.88
C MET A 69 2.77 -12.01 11.16
N CYS A 70 2.95 -10.69 11.06
CA CYS A 70 2.98 -9.79 12.21
C CYS A 70 1.68 -9.85 13.04
N ALA A 71 0.52 -9.89 12.38
CA ALA A 71 -0.77 -10.02 13.05
C ALA A 71 -0.91 -11.37 13.76
N ALA A 72 -0.57 -12.46 13.08
CA ALA A 72 -0.62 -13.81 13.66
C ALA A 72 0.33 -13.96 14.86
N LEU A 73 1.54 -13.40 14.79
CA LEU A 73 2.50 -13.40 15.91
C LEU A 73 1.93 -12.64 17.10
N ASN A 74 1.37 -11.45 16.86
CA ASN A 74 0.74 -10.64 17.90
C ASN A 74 -0.41 -11.39 18.59
N ASP A 75 -1.32 -11.99 17.83
CA ASP A 75 -2.49 -12.67 18.37
C ASP A 75 -2.09 -13.89 19.21
N ARG A 76 -1.05 -14.63 18.79
CA ARG A 76 -0.49 -15.74 19.56
C ARG A 76 0.14 -15.27 20.87
N PHE A 77 0.98 -14.23 20.83
CA PHE A 77 1.59 -13.70 22.05
C PHE A 77 0.56 -13.13 23.02
N LEU A 78 -0.52 -12.51 22.52
CA LEU A 78 -1.62 -12.06 23.38
C LEU A 78 -2.40 -13.23 24.00
N ALA A 79 -2.67 -14.29 23.23
CA ALA A 79 -3.36 -15.47 23.73
C ALA A 79 -2.55 -16.18 24.83
N ASP A 80 -1.23 -16.27 24.65
CA ASP A 80 -0.32 -16.90 25.60
C ASP A 80 0.13 -15.96 26.75
N GLN A 81 -0.38 -14.72 26.77
CA GLN A 81 -0.01 -13.66 27.72
C GLN A 81 1.51 -13.45 27.84
N VAL A 82 2.21 -13.53 26.70
CA VAL A 82 3.66 -13.33 26.65
C VAL A 82 3.97 -11.84 26.76
N GLU A 83 4.71 -11.48 27.81
CA GLU A 83 5.25 -10.15 28.01
C GLU A 83 6.77 -10.18 27.93
N PHE A 84 7.34 -9.23 27.21
CA PHE A 84 8.78 -9.09 27.06
C PHE A 84 9.29 -7.98 27.97
N LEU A 85 10.50 -8.13 28.53
CA LEU A 85 11.14 -7.04 29.27
C LEU A 85 11.71 -6.01 28.30
N ASP A 86 11.37 -4.74 28.46
CA ASP A 86 11.88 -3.65 27.63
C ASP A 86 13.40 -3.50 27.84
N PRO A 87 14.23 -3.69 26.80
CA PRO A 87 15.67 -3.54 26.92
C PRO A 87 16.12 -2.16 27.41
N ASN A 88 15.34 -1.11 27.12
CA ASN A 88 15.68 0.26 27.50
C ASN A 88 15.40 0.56 28.98
N SER A 89 14.49 -0.20 29.61
CA SER A 89 14.18 -0.06 31.04
C SER A 89 15.28 -0.66 31.93
N LEU A 90 15.97 -1.70 31.44
CA LEU A 90 17.13 -2.29 32.13
C LEU A 90 18.35 -1.34 32.17
N ALA A 91 18.50 -0.47 31.16
CA ALA A 91 19.61 0.48 31.06
C ALA A 91 19.43 1.75 31.92
N THR A 92 18.21 2.05 32.35
CA THR A 92 17.86 3.32 33.04
C THR A 92 17.82 3.21 34.57
N GLY A 93 18.06 2.02 35.14
CA GLY A 93 18.11 1.82 36.59
C GLY A 93 16.76 2.02 37.30
N GLU A 94 15.65 1.96 36.56
CA GLU A 94 14.30 2.02 37.13
C GLU A 94 14.03 0.78 38.01
N ALA A 95 13.32 0.96 39.13
CA ALA A 95 13.12 -0.06 40.16
C ALA A 95 12.29 -1.28 39.70
N GLU A 96 11.54 -1.15 38.60
CA GLU A 96 10.82 -2.26 37.96
C GLU A 96 11.04 -2.23 36.45
N PRO A 97 11.46 -3.36 35.84
CA PRO A 97 11.66 -3.43 34.40
C PRO A 97 10.31 -3.31 33.67
N LYS A 98 10.17 -2.27 32.85
CA LYS A 98 8.97 -2.05 32.02
C LYS A 98 8.75 -3.22 31.08
N LYS A 99 7.49 -3.60 30.92
CA LYS A 99 7.06 -4.64 30.00
C LYS A 99 6.75 -4.04 28.63
N THR A 100 7.03 -4.78 27.58
CA THR A 100 6.73 -4.43 26.20
C THR A 100 6.02 -5.58 25.50
N THR A 101 5.25 -5.24 24.47
CA THR A 101 4.46 -6.19 23.68
C THR A 101 4.97 -6.22 22.24
N PHE A 102 4.60 -7.27 21.50
CA PHE A 102 4.88 -7.37 20.07
C PHE A 102 4.47 -6.09 19.33
N LYS A 103 3.23 -5.63 19.57
CA LYS A 103 2.69 -4.43 18.94
C LYS A 103 3.51 -3.17 19.27
N ARG A 104 4.00 -3.02 20.50
CA ARG A 104 4.83 -1.88 20.89
C ARG A 104 6.19 -1.89 20.19
N VAL A 105 6.85 -3.05 20.13
CA VAL A 105 8.12 -3.20 19.41
C VAL A 105 7.94 -2.94 17.92
N LEU A 106 6.87 -3.47 17.32
CA LEU A 106 6.53 -3.26 15.92
C LEU A 106 6.32 -1.76 15.60
N LEU A 107 5.55 -1.05 16.43
CA LEU A 107 5.31 0.39 16.28
C LEU A 107 6.61 1.19 16.33
N ASN A 108 7.48 0.89 17.30
CA ASN A 108 8.78 1.56 17.41
C ASN A 108 9.64 1.32 16.16
N LYS A 109 9.65 0.08 15.65
CA LYS A 109 10.41 -0.24 14.43
C LYS A 109 9.84 0.43 13.18
N CYS A 110 8.52 0.57 13.07
CA CYS A 110 7.89 1.32 11.97
C CYS A 110 8.36 2.78 11.95
N GLN A 111 8.39 3.42 13.12
CA GLN A 111 8.81 4.82 13.27
C GLN A 111 10.28 4.98 12.87
N GLU A 112 11.15 4.09 13.37
CA GLU A 112 12.58 4.07 13.03
C GLU A 112 12.82 3.91 11.52
N GLU A 113 12.18 2.92 10.86
CA GLU A 113 12.36 2.70 9.43
C GLU A 113 11.77 3.82 8.57
N PHE A 114 10.72 4.49 9.05
CA PHE A 114 10.15 5.67 8.39
C PHE A 114 11.13 6.86 8.42
N GLU A 115 11.69 7.17 9.59
CA GLU A 115 12.66 8.25 9.76
C GLU A 115 13.98 7.97 9.03
N LYS A 116 14.45 6.72 9.07
CA LYS A 116 15.63 6.27 8.33
C LYS A 116 15.45 6.39 6.82
N GLY A 117 14.27 6.05 6.30
CA GLY A 117 13.93 6.21 4.89
C GLY A 117 13.95 7.68 4.45
N ASP A 118 13.36 8.58 5.25
CA ASP A 118 13.35 10.02 5.00
C ASP A 118 14.77 10.61 5.03
N GLY A 119 15.58 10.22 6.02
CA GLY A 119 16.97 10.64 6.14
C GLY A 119 17.85 10.17 4.98
N ALA A 120 17.65 8.95 4.49
CA ALA A 120 18.42 8.40 3.38
C ALA A 120 18.17 9.16 2.06
N ILE A 121 16.93 9.56 1.80
CA ILE A 121 16.57 10.35 0.62
C ILE A 121 17.17 11.76 0.73
N LYS A 122 16.97 12.43 1.86
CA LYS A 122 17.52 13.78 2.10
C LYS A 122 19.05 13.80 2.03
N ALA A 123 19.72 12.78 2.55
CA ALA A 123 21.18 12.66 2.46
C ALA A 123 21.63 12.54 1.00
N ALA A 124 20.95 11.70 0.21
CA ALA A 124 21.29 11.50 -1.19
C ALA A 124 20.98 12.72 -2.07
N GLU A 125 19.97 13.52 -1.71
CA GLU A 125 19.64 14.81 -2.34
C GLU A 125 20.62 15.94 -1.95
N LYS A 126 21.11 15.98 -0.70
CA LYS A 126 21.98 17.06 -0.21
C LYS A 126 23.41 17.01 -0.76
N GLU A 127 23.87 15.84 -1.20
CA GLU A 127 25.18 15.71 -1.85
C GLU A 127 25.24 16.39 -3.24
N VAL A 128 24.17 17.07 -3.71
CA VAL A 128 24.19 17.85 -4.97
C VAL A 128 24.98 19.13 -4.70
N ILE A 129 26.30 19.01 -4.61
CA ILE A 129 27.23 20.13 -4.71
C ILE A 129 27.92 19.94 -6.06
N GLU A 130 27.73 20.92 -6.94
CA GLU A 130 28.43 21.04 -8.21
C GLU A 130 29.91 21.28 -7.92
N GLU A 131 30.76 20.28 -8.18
CA GLU A 131 32.18 20.51 -8.48
C GLU A 131 32.51 19.82 -9.82
N GLU A 132 33.30 20.51 -10.65
CA GLU A 132 33.61 20.17 -12.05
C GLU A 132 34.45 18.90 -12.22
N LEU A 133 34.35 18.31 -13.42
CA LEU A 133 34.36 16.88 -13.76
C LEU A 133 35.73 16.20 -14.02
N ASP A 134 35.88 14.93 -13.60
CA ASP A 134 36.79 13.90 -14.17
C ASP A 134 36.06 12.57 -14.58
N VAL A 135 36.70 11.67 -15.33
CA VAL A 135 36.16 10.40 -15.85
C VAL A 135 35.83 9.38 -14.74
N ASP A 136 36.57 9.38 -13.63
CA ASP A 136 36.28 8.59 -12.41
C ASP A 136 34.93 9.01 -11.76
N GLU A 137 34.45 10.21 -12.09
CA GLU A 137 33.24 10.81 -11.55
C GLU A 137 31.96 10.27 -12.20
N ARG A 138 32.00 9.81 -13.47
CA ARG A 138 30.84 9.14 -14.09
C ARG A 138 30.45 7.86 -13.36
N CYS A 139 31.43 7.11 -12.85
CA CYS A 139 31.18 5.93 -12.02
C CYS A 139 30.57 6.31 -10.67
N LYS A 140 31.03 7.42 -10.05
CA LYS A 140 30.49 7.94 -8.79
C LYS A 140 29.07 8.48 -8.95
N VAL A 141 28.77 9.19 -10.04
CA VAL A 141 27.42 9.67 -10.38
C VAL A 141 26.47 8.49 -10.60
N ALA A 142 26.91 7.46 -11.32
CA ALA A 142 26.10 6.25 -11.53
C ALA A 142 25.83 5.51 -10.21
N GLN A 143 26.85 5.30 -9.37
CA GLN A 143 26.66 4.71 -8.03
C GLN A 143 25.74 5.55 -7.15
N ARG A 144 25.81 6.88 -7.25
CA ARG A 144 24.95 7.77 -6.48
C ARG A 144 23.50 7.68 -6.93
N ALA A 145 23.25 7.71 -8.24
CA ALA A 145 21.91 7.52 -8.80
C ALA A 145 21.35 6.14 -8.40
N GLU A 146 22.17 5.09 -8.43
CA GLU A 146 21.77 3.75 -7.96
C GLU A 146 21.39 3.75 -6.48
N ARG A 147 22.20 4.38 -5.60
CA ARG A 147 21.88 4.50 -4.17
C ARG A 147 20.57 5.26 -3.93
N MET A 148 20.32 6.33 -4.70
CA MET A 148 19.05 7.07 -4.64
C MET A 148 17.87 6.19 -5.04
N LEU A 149 17.98 5.45 -6.14
CA LEU A 149 16.92 4.55 -6.60
C LEU A 149 16.64 3.43 -5.59
N VAL A 150 17.68 2.85 -4.98
CA VAL A 150 17.53 1.82 -3.95
C VAL A 150 16.86 2.38 -2.69
N ALA A 151 17.29 3.56 -2.22
CA ALA A 151 16.68 4.22 -1.07
C ALA A 151 15.20 4.55 -1.33
N ARG A 152 14.88 5.02 -2.54
CA ARG A 152 13.51 5.35 -2.95
C ARG A 152 12.61 4.11 -3.02
N ARG A 153 13.09 3.04 -3.66
CA ARG A 153 12.37 1.75 -3.69
C ARG A 153 12.10 1.22 -2.28
N ARG A 154 13.08 1.31 -1.40
CA ARG A 154 12.96 0.92 0.01
C ARG A 154 11.92 1.78 0.75
N MET A 155 11.89 3.10 0.52
CA MET A 155 10.89 3.99 1.10
C MET A 155 9.46 3.63 0.64
N LEU A 156 9.26 3.45 -0.67
CA LEU A 156 7.95 3.09 -1.22
C LEU A 156 7.48 1.71 -0.73
N GLY A 157 8.41 0.75 -0.64
CA GLY A 157 8.16 -0.55 -0.01
C GLY A 157 7.75 -0.43 1.45
N ASN A 158 8.41 0.43 2.22
CA ASN A 158 8.05 0.72 3.62
C ASN A 158 6.64 1.28 3.73
N ILE A 159 6.27 2.26 2.90
CA ILE A 159 4.92 2.86 2.90
C ILE A 159 3.85 1.82 2.55
N LYS A 160 4.12 0.96 1.56
CA LYS A 160 3.21 -0.13 1.21
C LYS A 160 3.04 -1.11 2.39
N PHE A 161 4.15 -1.49 3.02
CA PHE A 161 4.11 -2.41 4.17
C PHE A 161 3.39 -1.82 5.39
N ILE A 162 3.63 -0.54 5.69
CA ILE A 162 2.89 0.21 6.71
C ILE A 162 1.39 0.20 6.43
N GLY A 163 0.99 0.41 5.16
CA GLY A 163 -0.42 0.31 4.75
C GLY A 163 -1.05 -1.04 5.06
N GLU A 164 -0.34 -2.15 4.76
CA GLU A 164 -0.83 -3.50 5.05
C GLU A 164 -0.88 -3.80 6.55
N LEU A 165 0.11 -3.33 7.33
CA LEU A 165 0.10 -3.45 8.79
C LEU A 165 -1.06 -2.67 9.42
N TYR A 166 -1.34 -1.46 8.93
CA TYR A 166 -2.49 -0.67 9.39
C TYR A 166 -3.81 -1.39 9.09
N ARG A 167 -3.95 -1.97 7.89
CA ARG A 167 -5.12 -2.78 7.52
C ARG A 167 -5.36 -3.94 8.49
N LYS A 168 -4.29 -4.54 9.01
CA LYS A 168 -4.32 -5.60 10.04
C LYS A 168 -4.44 -5.06 11.47
N SER A 169 -4.76 -3.78 11.66
CA SER A 169 -4.89 -3.11 12.97
C SER A 169 -3.62 -3.18 13.84
N MET A 170 -2.46 -3.35 13.20
CA MET A 170 -1.17 -3.44 13.88
C MET A 170 -0.54 -2.07 14.14
N LEU A 171 -0.96 -1.04 13.41
CA LEU A 171 -0.45 0.32 13.54
C LEU A 171 -1.52 1.31 14.00
N THR A 172 -1.06 2.48 14.41
CA THR A 172 -1.92 3.61 14.77
C THR A 172 -2.17 4.52 13.57
N GLU A 173 -3.24 5.29 13.61
CA GLU A 173 -3.58 6.26 12.55
C GLU A 173 -2.52 7.34 12.36
N ARG A 174 -1.79 7.71 13.42
CA ARG A 174 -0.78 8.79 13.39
C ARG A 174 0.32 8.53 12.35
N ILE A 175 0.86 7.31 12.27
CA ILE A 175 1.91 7.00 11.29
C ILE A 175 1.37 7.04 9.85
N MET A 176 0.10 6.67 9.64
CA MET A 176 -0.54 6.71 8.33
C MET A 176 -0.67 8.13 7.79
N HIS A 177 -1.07 9.08 8.62
CA HIS A 177 -1.10 10.50 8.24
C HIS A 177 0.28 11.01 7.82
N THR A 178 1.34 10.62 8.53
CA THR A 178 2.72 10.97 8.16
C THR A 178 3.10 10.39 6.81
N CYS A 179 2.75 9.13 6.52
CA CYS A 179 3.00 8.52 5.21
C CYS A 179 2.24 9.23 4.07
N ILE A 180 0.97 9.57 4.28
CA ILE A 180 0.15 10.29 3.28
C ILE A 180 0.73 11.69 3.01
N MET A 181 1.10 12.42 4.06
CA MET A 181 1.73 13.75 3.91
C MET A 181 3.05 13.67 3.15
N LYS A 182 3.87 12.65 3.44
CA LYS A 182 5.15 12.43 2.76
C LYS A 182 4.97 12.18 1.26
N LEU A 183 4.00 11.34 0.88
CA LEU A 183 3.69 11.04 -0.52
C LEU A 183 3.05 12.20 -1.28
N LEU A 184 2.24 13.01 -0.60
CA LEU A 184 1.65 14.22 -1.21
C LEU A 184 2.72 15.25 -1.54
N GLY A 185 3.80 15.28 -0.73
CA GLY A 185 4.94 16.17 -0.89
C GLY A 185 4.59 17.65 -0.77
N GLU A 186 5.61 18.48 -0.66
CA GLU A 186 5.48 19.94 -0.72
C GLU A 186 5.70 20.47 -2.14
N HIS A 187 6.30 19.66 -3.03
CA HIS A 187 6.59 20.04 -4.40
C HIS A 187 5.32 20.19 -5.24
N GLN A 188 5.31 21.21 -6.11
CA GLN A 188 4.19 21.51 -7.00
C GLN A 188 3.82 20.32 -7.90
N ILE A 189 4.83 19.55 -8.33
CA ILE A 189 4.72 18.32 -9.15
C ILE A 189 5.43 17.20 -8.37
N PRO A 190 4.70 16.27 -7.75
CA PRO A 190 5.29 15.08 -7.12
C PRO A 190 5.75 14.08 -8.19
N ASP A 191 6.64 13.17 -7.79
CA ASP A 191 7.05 12.05 -8.62
C ASP A 191 5.87 11.11 -8.90
N GLU A 192 5.84 10.55 -10.10
CA GLU A 192 4.75 9.66 -10.53
C GLU A 192 4.60 8.42 -9.63
N GLU A 193 5.72 7.87 -9.16
CA GLU A 193 5.73 6.73 -8.23
C GLU A 193 5.08 7.08 -6.88
N ASP A 194 5.24 8.31 -6.39
CA ASP A 194 4.65 8.76 -5.13
C ASP A 194 3.13 8.90 -5.28
N VAL A 195 2.67 9.43 -6.43
CA VAL A 195 1.24 9.52 -6.75
C VAL A 195 0.62 8.12 -6.87
N GLU A 196 1.30 7.19 -7.54
CA GLU A 196 0.85 5.80 -7.66
C GLU A 196 0.80 5.11 -6.27
N ALA A 197 1.83 5.29 -5.44
CA ALA A 197 1.88 4.73 -4.09
C ALA A 197 0.79 5.33 -3.19
N LEU A 198 0.55 6.64 -3.25
CA LEU A 198 -0.54 7.32 -2.55
C LEU A 198 -1.90 6.77 -2.92
N CYS A 199 -2.17 6.64 -4.22
CA CYS A 199 -3.46 6.13 -4.69
C CYS A 199 -3.68 4.69 -4.23
N LYS A 200 -2.66 3.83 -4.31
CA LYS A 200 -2.73 2.44 -3.81
C LYS A 200 -2.94 2.39 -2.30
N LEU A 201 -2.22 3.22 -1.53
CA LEU A 201 -2.36 3.30 -0.08
C LEU A 201 -3.78 3.70 0.32
N LEU A 202 -4.33 4.75 -0.29
CA LEU A 202 -5.68 5.23 -0.02
C LEU A 202 -6.76 4.24 -0.51
N THR A 203 -6.52 3.50 -1.59
CA THR A 203 -7.43 2.43 -2.02
C THR A 203 -7.61 1.38 -0.92
N THR A 204 -6.51 0.99 -0.28
CA THR A 204 -6.52 -0.07 0.74
C THR A 204 -6.98 0.43 2.11
N THR A 205 -6.54 1.62 2.51
CA THR A 205 -6.68 2.11 3.89
C THR A 205 -7.66 3.27 4.06
N GLY A 206 -8.05 3.93 2.96
CA GLY A 206 -8.85 5.16 3.00
C GLY A 206 -10.21 4.99 3.66
N GLY A 207 -10.87 3.84 3.49
CA GLY A 207 -12.14 3.56 4.16
C GLY A 207 -12.04 3.42 5.69
N GLN A 208 -10.87 3.04 6.21
CA GLN A 208 -10.61 2.98 7.66
C GLN A 208 -10.18 4.35 8.22
N LEU A 209 -9.48 5.15 7.41
CA LEU A 209 -8.97 6.48 7.78
C LEU A 209 -10.02 7.60 7.68
N ASP A 210 -11.01 7.49 6.78
CA ASP A 210 -11.98 8.56 6.55
C ASP A 210 -13.16 8.51 7.52
N HIS A 211 -12.89 8.87 8.78
CA HIS A 211 -13.91 9.00 9.82
C HIS A 211 -14.02 10.44 10.36
N MET A 212 -15.09 10.73 11.10
CA MET A 212 -15.41 12.09 11.56
C MET A 212 -14.25 12.86 12.20
N ARG A 213 -13.42 12.20 13.02
CA ARG A 213 -12.27 12.83 13.71
C ARG A 213 -11.11 13.20 12.77
N ALA A 214 -10.98 12.51 11.65
CA ALA A 214 -9.91 12.69 10.67
C ALA A 214 -10.37 13.49 9.44
N LYS A 215 -11.64 13.92 9.44
CA LYS A 215 -12.28 14.56 8.29
C LYS A 215 -11.49 15.77 7.80
N GLU A 216 -10.99 16.62 8.71
CA GLU A 216 -10.21 17.80 8.34
C GLU A 216 -8.90 17.44 7.63
N HIS A 217 -8.18 16.42 8.11
CA HIS A 217 -6.97 15.92 7.48
C HIS A 217 -7.28 15.32 6.10
N MET A 218 -8.30 14.46 6.01
CA MET A 218 -8.71 13.85 4.76
C MET A 218 -9.18 14.88 3.74
N ASP A 219 -9.91 15.91 4.16
CA ASP A 219 -10.33 17.01 3.28
C ASP A 219 -9.13 17.81 2.78
N ALA A 220 -8.12 18.05 3.62
CA ALA A 220 -6.87 18.67 3.19
C ALA A 220 -6.12 17.82 2.14
N TYR A 221 -6.00 16.51 2.37
CA TYR A 221 -5.35 15.60 1.42
C TYR A 221 -6.08 15.57 0.08
N PHE A 222 -7.42 15.50 0.10
CA PHE A 222 -8.21 15.44 -1.12
C PHE A 222 -8.26 16.78 -1.87
N ARG A 223 -8.08 17.92 -1.19
CA ARG A 223 -7.83 19.22 -1.87
C ARG A 223 -6.53 19.16 -2.67
N ARG A 224 -5.46 18.60 -2.10
CA ARG A 224 -4.18 18.44 -2.82
C ARG A 224 -4.31 17.45 -3.97
N ILE A 225 -4.95 16.30 -3.76
CA ILE A 225 -5.21 15.29 -4.80
C ILE A 225 -6.04 15.88 -5.96
N ASP A 226 -7.02 16.75 -5.66
CA ASP A 226 -7.78 17.47 -6.69
C ASP A 226 -6.89 18.36 -7.57
N GLN A 227 -5.97 19.11 -6.96
CA GLN A 227 -4.99 19.91 -7.71
C GLN A 227 -4.11 19.03 -8.61
N LEU A 228 -3.61 17.91 -8.07
CA LEU A 228 -2.79 16.95 -8.84
C LEU A 228 -3.58 16.37 -10.02
N SER A 229 -4.86 16.05 -9.83
CA SER A 229 -5.73 15.49 -10.87
C SER A 229 -5.96 16.42 -12.08
N LYS A 230 -5.74 17.74 -11.88
CA LYS A 230 -5.91 18.78 -12.91
C LYS A 230 -4.57 19.32 -13.43
N ASN A 231 -3.45 18.91 -12.83
CA ASN A 231 -2.13 19.42 -13.18
C ASN A 231 -1.60 18.74 -14.45
N MET A 232 -1.50 19.48 -15.55
CA MET A 232 -1.03 18.97 -16.84
C MET A 232 0.44 18.53 -16.85
N GLY A 233 1.22 18.87 -15.82
CA GLY A 233 2.59 18.38 -15.63
C GLY A 233 2.68 16.93 -15.15
N ILE A 234 1.58 16.32 -14.69
CA ILE A 234 1.49 14.91 -14.29
C ILE A 234 0.93 14.12 -15.47
N SER A 235 1.40 12.91 -15.77
CA SER A 235 0.84 12.14 -16.88
C SER A 235 -0.64 11.80 -16.71
N SER A 236 -1.34 11.64 -17.84
CA SER A 236 -2.78 11.36 -17.86
C SER A 236 -3.15 10.15 -17.00
N ARG A 237 -2.34 9.09 -16.99
CA ARG A 237 -2.53 7.90 -16.14
C ARG A 237 -2.65 8.27 -14.67
N HIS A 238 -1.68 8.99 -14.12
CA HIS A 238 -1.66 9.36 -12.70
C HIS A 238 -2.75 10.38 -12.35
N ARG A 239 -3.10 11.28 -13.28
CA ARG A 239 -4.27 12.16 -13.11
C ARG A 239 -5.57 11.36 -13.02
N PHE A 240 -5.75 10.34 -13.85
CA PHE A 240 -6.91 9.44 -13.76
C PHE A 240 -6.92 8.65 -12.46
N MET A 241 -5.77 8.14 -11.99
CA MET A 241 -5.69 7.50 -10.67
C MET A 241 -6.16 8.43 -9.54
N CYS A 242 -5.75 9.70 -9.54
CA CYS A 242 -6.23 10.69 -8.58
C CYS A 242 -7.75 10.91 -8.68
N GLN A 243 -8.31 10.91 -9.90
CA GLN A 243 -9.76 11.04 -10.10
C GLN A 243 -10.51 9.81 -9.58
N ASP A 244 -9.99 8.61 -9.79
CA ASP A 244 -10.58 7.36 -9.32
C ASP A 244 -10.67 7.33 -7.78
N ILE A 245 -9.61 7.78 -7.08
CA ILE A 245 -9.60 7.87 -5.62
C ILE A 245 -10.61 8.90 -5.10
N LYS A 246 -10.74 10.04 -5.78
CA LYS A 246 -11.78 11.05 -5.45
C LYS A 246 -13.18 10.49 -5.62
N GLU A 247 -13.42 9.76 -6.70
CA GLU A 247 -14.71 9.11 -6.94
C GLU A 247 -14.97 8.01 -5.90
N MET A 248 -13.94 7.26 -5.50
CA MET A 248 -14.05 6.25 -4.46
C MET A 248 -14.48 6.87 -3.12
N ARG A 249 -13.87 7.99 -2.72
CA ARG A 249 -14.26 8.72 -1.51
C ARG A 249 -15.69 9.27 -1.60
N SER A 250 -16.08 9.86 -2.73
CA SER A 250 -17.45 10.40 -2.89
C SER A 250 -18.53 9.32 -2.83
N LYS A 251 -18.17 8.07 -3.13
CA LYS A 251 -19.03 6.88 -2.99
C LYS A 251 -18.88 6.17 -1.65
N ASN A 252 -18.36 6.86 -0.63
CA ASN A 252 -18.13 6.32 0.72
C ASN A 252 -17.25 5.06 0.72
N TRP A 253 -16.16 5.09 -0.04
CA TRP A 253 -15.14 4.02 -0.11
C TRP A 253 -15.69 2.64 -0.50
N ARG A 254 -16.84 2.61 -1.18
CA ARG A 254 -17.40 1.36 -1.72
C ARG A 254 -16.51 0.85 -2.84
N VAL A 255 -15.88 -0.29 -2.62
CA VAL A 255 -15.07 -0.99 -3.63
C VAL A 255 -15.96 -1.28 -4.84
N ARG A 256 -15.60 -0.71 -6.00
CA ARG A 256 -16.44 -0.71 -7.21
C ARG A 256 -16.58 -2.09 -7.86
N ARG A 257 -15.77 -3.07 -7.45
CA ARG A 257 -15.75 -4.50 -7.83
C ARG A 257 -14.60 -5.19 -7.06
N LYS A 258 -14.81 -6.38 -6.47
CA LYS A 258 -13.69 -7.31 -6.27
C LYS A 258 -13.12 -7.59 -7.67
N GLU A 259 -11.81 -7.71 -7.82
CA GLU A 259 -11.20 -8.12 -9.09
C GLU A 259 -11.87 -9.40 -9.58
N ASP A 260 -12.83 -9.29 -10.49
CA ASP A 260 -13.26 -10.42 -11.30
C ASP A 260 -12.05 -10.73 -12.17
N GLY A 261 -11.34 -11.80 -11.81
CA GLY A 261 -10.37 -12.41 -12.70
C GLY A 261 -10.98 -12.64 -14.09
N PRO A 262 -10.15 -12.91 -15.11
CA PRO A 262 -10.65 -13.12 -16.48
C PRO A 262 -11.83 -14.11 -16.44
N LYS A 263 -13.00 -13.64 -16.87
CA LYS A 263 -14.23 -14.44 -16.92
C LYS A 263 -13.90 -15.78 -17.57
N LYS A 264 -14.37 -16.89 -16.98
CA LYS A 264 -14.22 -18.21 -17.61
C LYS A 264 -14.86 -18.15 -18.99
N ILE A 265 -14.23 -18.80 -19.97
CA ILE A 265 -14.69 -18.84 -21.36
C ILE A 265 -16.15 -19.32 -21.48
N GLU A 266 -16.59 -20.15 -20.53
CA GLU A 266 -17.96 -20.64 -20.40
C GLU A 266 -18.99 -19.54 -20.12
N ASP A 267 -18.62 -18.50 -19.37
CA ASP A 267 -19.51 -17.38 -19.05
C ASP A 267 -19.64 -16.42 -20.25
N VAL A 268 -18.58 -16.28 -21.05
CA VAL A 268 -18.60 -15.53 -22.31
C VAL A 268 -19.50 -16.20 -23.35
N HIS A 269 -19.47 -17.53 -23.45
CA HIS A 269 -20.34 -18.28 -24.35
C HIS A 269 -21.81 -18.27 -23.91
N LYS A 270 -22.08 -18.28 -22.60
CA LYS A 270 -23.45 -18.16 -22.07
C LYS A 270 -24.04 -16.77 -22.29
N ASP A 271 -23.27 -15.70 -22.08
CA ASP A 271 -23.71 -14.34 -22.33
C ASP A 271 -23.97 -14.12 -23.83
N ALA A 272 -23.09 -14.61 -24.71
CA ALA A 272 -23.28 -14.55 -26.17
C ALA A 272 -24.50 -15.36 -26.66
N ALA A 273 -24.74 -16.55 -26.10
CA ALA A 273 -25.90 -17.36 -26.45
C ALA A 273 -27.23 -16.71 -26.00
N ARG A 274 -27.21 -16.03 -24.86
CA ARG A 274 -28.37 -15.34 -24.29
C ARG A 274 -28.69 -14.05 -25.04
N GLU A 275 -27.68 -13.33 -25.52
CA GLU A 275 -27.85 -12.19 -26.43
C GLU A 275 -28.37 -12.63 -27.81
N ALA A 276 -27.87 -13.75 -28.35
CA ALA A 276 -28.37 -14.30 -29.61
C ALA A 276 -29.84 -14.75 -29.51
N GLN A 277 -30.24 -15.36 -28.39
CA GLN A 277 -31.65 -15.72 -28.14
C GLN A 277 -32.55 -14.49 -27.99
N ASN A 278 -32.08 -13.42 -27.34
CA ASN A 278 -32.85 -12.20 -27.18
C ASN A 278 -33.01 -11.43 -28.50
N GLN A 279 -32.02 -11.49 -29.40
CA GLN A 279 -32.15 -10.92 -30.75
C GLN A 279 -33.10 -11.71 -31.64
N ALA A 280 -33.23 -13.03 -31.43
CA ALA A 280 -34.15 -13.89 -32.17
C ALA A 280 -35.62 -13.77 -31.72
N GLN A 281 -35.91 -13.18 -30.54
CA GLN A 281 -37.26 -13.01 -29.99
C GLN A 281 -37.85 -11.60 -30.20
N GLY A 282 -37.17 -10.71 -30.94
CA GLY A 282 -37.73 -9.42 -31.34
C GLY A 282 -38.89 -9.59 -32.34
N PRO A 283 -39.97 -8.78 -32.26
CA PRO A 283 -41.14 -8.95 -33.11
C PRO A 283 -40.79 -8.72 -34.60
N PRO A 284 -41.49 -9.37 -35.54
CA PRO A 284 -41.17 -9.27 -36.96
C PRO A 284 -41.39 -7.83 -37.45
N ARG A 285 -40.38 -7.27 -38.15
CA ARG A 285 -40.52 -6.04 -38.93
C ARG A 285 -41.50 -6.29 -40.08
N GLY A 286 -42.78 -6.06 -39.83
CA GLY A 286 -43.81 -5.91 -40.85
C GLY A 286 -43.59 -4.61 -41.63
N GLY A 287 -43.41 -4.74 -42.93
CA GLY A 287 -43.34 -3.61 -43.86
C GLY A 287 -44.68 -2.88 -43.97
N GLY A 288 -44.60 -1.56 -44.16
CA GLY A 288 -45.74 -0.70 -44.46
C GLY A 288 -45.24 0.63 -45.00
N LEU A 289 -45.33 0.81 -46.32
CA LEU A 289 -45.13 2.05 -47.04
C LEU A 289 -45.99 3.18 -46.43
N VAL A 290 -45.40 4.35 -46.17
CA VAL A 290 -46.09 5.63 -46.37
C VAL A 290 -45.10 6.60 -47.02
N LEU A 291 -45.35 6.85 -48.31
CA LEU A 291 -44.75 7.89 -49.14
C LEU A 291 -45.08 9.27 -48.54
N MET A 292 -44.07 10.08 -48.22
CA MET A 292 -44.26 11.53 -48.12
C MET A 292 -43.97 12.15 -49.49
N LEU A 293 -45.03 12.37 -50.24
CA LEU A 293 -45.04 13.20 -51.44
C LEU A 293 -45.06 14.68 -51.02
N ASN A 294 -44.05 15.42 -51.49
CA ASN A 294 -44.15 16.85 -51.77
C ASN A 294 -45.25 17.06 -52.83
N ASP A 295 -46.18 18.00 -52.62
CA ASP A 295 -46.32 19.17 -53.50
C ASP A 295 -47.43 20.15 -53.07
N GLN A 296 -47.06 21.44 -53.14
CA GLN A 296 -47.83 22.57 -53.67
C GLN A 296 -48.97 23.29 -52.91
N MET A 297 -48.68 24.60 -52.75
CA MET A 297 -49.47 25.76 -53.24
C MET A 297 -50.58 26.36 -52.35
N TYR A 298 -50.32 27.64 -52.02
CA TYR A 298 -51.24 28.79 -52.09
C TYR A 298 -52.62 28.65 -51.44
N HIS A 299 -52.81 29.37 -50.33
CA HIS A 299 -53.92 30.33 -50.27
C HIS A 299 -53.54 31.59 -49.47
N HIS A 300 -53.51 32.68 -50.21
CA HIS A 300 -53.73 34.06 -49.78
C HIS A 300 -54.96 34.19 -48.85
N HIS A 301 -54.88 34.95 -47.74
CA HIS A 301 -55.30 36.36 -47.66
C HIS A 301 -55.45 36.88 -46.21
N ASN A 302 -54.97 38.13 -46.02
CA ASN A 302 -55.42 39.22 -45.15
C ASN A 302 -55.49 39.05 -43.62
N ASN A 303 -54.65 39.81 -42.91
CA ASN A 303 -55.08 41.06 -42.26
C ASN A 303 -53.92 41.85 -41.63
N CYS A 304 -53.97 43.17 -41.85
CA CYS A 304 -53.23 44.29 -41.23
C CYS A 304 -51.76 44.51 -41.59
#